data_AF-A0A024H744-F1
#
_entry.id   AF-A0A024H744-F1
#
_cell.length_a   1.000
_cell.length_b   1.000
_cell.length_c   1.000
_cell.angle_alpha   90.00
_cell.angle_beta   90.00
_cell.angle_gamma   90.00
#
_symmetry.space_group_name_H-M   'P 1'
#
loop_
_entity.id
_entity.type
_entity.pdbx_description
1 polymer ?
#
loop_
_entity_poly.entity_id
_entity_poly.type
_entity_poly.pdbx_seq_one_letter_code
_entity_poly.pdbx_strand_id
1 'polypeptide(L)'
;MTETPAARNYSEQQAGSLTTGSHILLPDGERTAEIRQVELELDDFGAPALVLASLSGGGTLRIAVGTAVTVLDGESDGVTQLPLAAIPAEAAGTAPETGPVKVAGQEQPGEEAAAAPAAPAVVVPPLPPVPPAATGPSEEDLALIPAPKGTPESVVEAAADAHPDAEGVLLLADRLAKGVNFKSGSCLKDLSDLAHELFITLKDADGALAVADLLNVLPYDGNPGRWASVEASLALSSYICRQNGQEERAEVYEKLIRTPENQETDPFKARMAAKVRQRSLNEPNLYDKEIFRSIDNSNHDAEREWRLLRLESLLFLRAHGGSETIGAGELERRISNELEAVRA
;
A
#
# COMPACT_ATOMS: atom_id res chain seq x y z
N MET A 1 39.37 -39.55 12.43
CA MET A 1 37.92 -39.47 12.70
C MET A 1 37.58 -37.99 12.72
N THR A 2 37.11 -37.47 11.58
CA THR A 2 36.66 -36.09 11.42
C THR A 2 35.17 -36.19 11.09
N GLU A 3 34.32 -35.96 12.08
CA GLU A 3 32.88 -35.86 11.88
C GLU A 3 32.60 -34.58 11.07
N THR A 4 31.89 -34.76 9.96
CA THR A 4 31.32 -33.69 9.15
C THR A 4 30.19 -33.02 9.95
N PRO A 5 30.18 -31.69 10.17
CA PRO A 5 29.11 -31.05 10.92
C PRO A 5 27.80 -31.12 10.11
N ALA A 6 26.74 -31.57 10.77
CA ALA A 6 25.40 -31.70 10.20
C ALA A 6 24.95 -30.40 9.51
N ALA A 7 24.34 -30.54 8.33
CA ALA A 7 23.64 -29.45 7.67
C ALA A 7 22.55 -28.93 8.63
N ARG A 8 22.72 -27.69 9.09
CA ARG A 8 21.77 -26.99 9.94
C ARG A 8 20.54 -26.67 9.10
N ASN A 9 19.44 -27.36 9.36
CA ASN A 9 18.17 -27.10 8.71
C ASN A 9 17.52 -25.87 9.34
N TYR A 10 17.03 -24.95 8.52
CA TYR A 10 16.35 -23.74 8.96
C TYR A 10 14.92 -23.75 8.43
N SER A 11 13.96 -23.42 9.28
CA SER A 11 12.55 -23.28 8.92
C SER A 11 12.05 -21.87 9.23
N GLU A 12 11.12 -21.38 8.43
CA GLU A 12 10.41 -20.13 8.71
C GLU A 12 9.24 -20.38 9.64
N GLN A 13 9.21 -19.69 10.77
CA GLN A 13 8.15 -19.77 11.76
C GLN A 13 7.55 -18.39 11.99
N GLN A 14 6.22 -18.32 12.14
CA GLN A 14 5.55 -17.08 12.50
C GLN A 14 6.01 -16.61 13.89
N ALA A 15 6.30 -15.32 14.04
CA ALA A 15 6.79 -14.74 15.29
C ALA A 15 5.86 -15.03 16.48
N GLY A 16 4.55 -15.02 16.25
CA GLY A 16 3.54 -15.36 17.27
C GLY A 16 3.52 -16.83 17.69
N SER A 17 4.25 -17.70 17.01
CA SER A 17 4.36 -19.13 17.32
C SER A 17 5.70 -19.50 17.98
N LEU A 18 6.58 -18.52 18.25
CA LEU A 18 7.87 -18.76 18.90
C LEU A 18 7.67 -19.23 20.34
N THR A 19 8.41 -20.27 20.73
CA THR A 19 8.40 -20.79 22.10
C THR A 19 9.79 -20.72 22.71
N THR A 20 9.86 -20.76 24.04
CA THR A 20 11.12 -20.95 24.76
C THR A 20 11.82 -22.22 24.26
N GLY A 21 13.14 -22.16 24.06
CA GLY A 21 13.97 -23.24 23.52
C GLY A 21 14.21 -23.18 22.00
N SER A 22 13.42 -22.39 21.25
CA SER A 22 13.65 -22.18 19.82
C SER A 22 14.97 -21.42 19.59
N HIS A 23 15.74 -21.86 18.59
CA HIS A 23 17.00 -21.21 18.19
C HIS A 23 16.77 -20.31 16.99
N ILE A 24 16.78 -19.00 17.20
CA ILE A 24 16.50 -17.99 16.18
C ILE A 24 17.78 -17.52 15.49
N LEU A 25 17.74 -17.33 14.17
CA LEU A 25 18.77 -16.60 13.44
C LEU A 25 18.65 -15.10 13.74
N LEU A 26 19.73 -14.48 14.21
CA LEU A 26 19.75 -13.06 14.53
C LEU A 26 19.69 -12.21 13.26
N PRO A 27 19.29 -10.93 13.35
CA PRO A 27 19.22 -10.03 12.19
C PRO A 27 20.54 -9.82 11.45
N ASP A 28 21.67 -10.24 12.04
CA ASP A 28 22.98 -10.24 11.37
C ASP A 28 23.17 -11.36 10.34
N GLY A 29 22.24 -12.32 10.27
CA GLY A 29 22.25 -13.41 9.30
C GLY A 29 23.29 -14.51 9.55
N GLU A 30 24.14 -14.38 10.57
CA GLU A 30 25.25 -15.32 10.80
C GLU A 30 25.15 -16.04 12.16
N ARG A 31 24.58 -15.39 13.16
CA ARG A 31 24.56 -15.91 14.54
C ARG A 31 23.17 -16.42 14.90
N THR A 32 23.14 -17.50 15.68
CA THR A 32 21.90 -18.04 16.27
C THR A 32 21.90 -17.87 17.77
N ALA A 33 20.73 -17.60 18.36
CA ALA A 33 20.57 -17.55 19.81
C ALA A 33 19.34 -18.34 20.26
N GLU A 34 19.39 -18.91 21.45
CA GLU A 34 18.25 -19.60 22.06
C GLU A 34 17.32 -18.58 22.73
N ILE A 35 16.02 -18.74 22.50
CA ILE A 35 14.97 -17.96 23.16
C ILE A 35 14.73 -18.52 24.56
N ARG A 36 15.00 -17.73 25.61
CA ARG A 36 14.74 -18.09 27.01
C ARG A 36 13.33 -17.72 27.46
N GLN A 37 12.80 -16.61 26.96
CA GLN A 37 11.51 -16.09 27.37
C GLN A 37 10.87 -15.35 26.20
N VAL A 38 9.57 -15.52 26.05
CA VAL A 38 8.74 -14.84 25.05
C VAL A 38 7.64 -14.08 25.79
N GLU A 39 7.54 -12.79 25.53
CA GLU A 39 6.46 -11.94 26.01
C GLU A 39 5.71 -11.34 24.83
N LEU A 40 4.41 -11.15 24.98
CA LEU A 40 3.55 -10.52 23.99
C LEU A 40 3.15 -9.13 24.50
N GLU A 41 3.48 -8.11 23.72
CA GLU A 41 3.07 -6.73 23.93
C GLU A 41 1.83 -6.46 23.06
N LEU A 42 0.75 -6.01 23.69
CA LEU A 42 -0.51 -5.68 23.03
C LEU A 42 -0.47 -4.23 22.50
N ASP A 43 -1.19 -3.96 21.41
CA ASP A 43 -1.46 -2.60 20.95
C ASP A 43 -2.50 -1.89 21.84
N ASP A 44 -2.75 -0.61 21.52
CA ASP A 44 -3.75 0.22 22.18
C ASP A 44 -5.20 -0.31 22.06
N PHE A 45 -5.42 -1.32 21.20
CA PHE A 45 -6.72 -1.99 21.01
C PHE A 45 -6.78 -3.38 21.66
N GLY A 46 -5.72 -3.81 22.37
CA GLY A 46 -5.63 -5.09 23.06
C GLY A 46 -5.30 -6.28 22.16
N ALA A 47 -4.87 -6.06 20.91
CA ALA A 47 -4.41 -7.10 20.00
C ALA A 47 -2.88 -7.28 20.11
N PRO A 48 -2.33 -8.51 19.97
CA PRO A 48 -0.88 -8.71 20.01
C PRO A 48 -0.18 -7.98 18.88
N ALA A 49 0.75 -7.08 19.21
CA ALA A 49 1.48 -6.25 18.25
C ALA A 49 2.96 -6.60 18.16
N LEU A 50 3.61 -6.87 19.30
CA LEU A 50 5.02 -7.22 19.35
C LEU A 50 5.26 -8.49 20.18
N VAL A 51 6.21 -9.29 19.71
CA VAL A 51 6.82 -10.41 20.41
C VAL A 51 8.18 -9.95 20.92
N LEU A 52 8.37 -9.98 22.24
CA LEU A 52 9.63 -9.69 22.90
C LEU A 52 10.31 -11.01 23.27
N ALA A 53 11.35 -11.38 22.54
CA ALA A 53 12.11 -12.60 22.79
C ALA A 53 13.41 -12.29 23.51
N SER A 54 13.56 -12.75 24.76
CA SER A 54 14.80 -12.63 25.53
C SER A 54 15.71 -13.81 25.20
N LEU A 55 16.95 -13.50 24.80
CA LEU A 55 17.90 -14.47 24.27
C LEU A 55 18.91 -14.91 25.35
N SER A 56 19.48 -16.10 25.19
CA SER A 56 20.49 -16.64 26.11
C SER A 56 21.76 -15.77 26.24
N GLY A 57 22.05 -14.95 25.22
CA GLY A 57 23.13 -13.94 25.23
C GLY A 57 22.80 -12.63 25.96
N GLY A 58 21.63 -12.51 26.59
CA GLY A 58 21.21 -11.34 27.37
C GLY A 58 20.60 -10.19 26.56
N GLY A 59 20.46 -10.34 25.24
CA GLY A 59 19.74 -9.38 24.39
C GLY A 59 18.25 -9.69 24.29
N THR A 60 17.45 -8.67 24.00
CA THR A 60 16.01 -8.81 23.71
C THR A 60 15.73 -8.43 22.27
N LEU A 61 15.02 -9.28 21.55
CA LEU A 61 14.57 -9.05 20.18
C LEU A 61 13.10 -8.63 20.16
N ARG A 62 12.78 -7.54 19.45
CA ARG A 62 11.42 -7.05 19.25
C ARG A 62 10.97 -7.44 17.84
N ILE A 63 9.92 -8.24 17.72
CA ILE A 63 9.44 -8.77 16.44
C ILE A 63 7.96 -8.45 16.29
N ALA A 64 7.54 -7.87 15.15
CA ALA A 64 6.12 -7.62 14.91
C ALA A 64 5.34 -8.94 14.75
N VAL A 65 4.18 -9.03 15.41
CA VAL A 65 3.26 -10.15 15.27
C VAL A 65 2.79 -10.21 13.81
N GLY A 66 3.07 -11.33 13.12
CA GLY A 66 2.83 -11.51 11.68
C GLY A 66 4.10 -11.56 10.83
N THR A 67 5.27 -11.32 11.42
CA THR A 67 6.57 -11.48 10.73
C THR A 67 7.00 -12.94 10.77
N ALA A 68 7.51 -13.46 9.65
CA ALA A 68 8.17 -14.77 9.60
C ALA A 68 9.62 -14.63 10.07
N VAL A 69 10.07 -15.61 10.86
CA VAL A 69 11.38 -15.61 11.51
C VAL A 69 12.04 -16.95 11.23
N THR A 70 13.33 -16.93 10.89
CA THR A 70 14.09 -18.14 10.63
C THR A 70 14.56 -18.79 11.94
N VAL A 71 14.14 -20.04 12.16
CA VAL A 71 14.48 -20.86 13.32
C VAL A 71 15.30 -22.06 12.85
N LEU A 72 16.26 -22.49 13.66
CA LEU A 72 17.03 -23.70 13.44
C LEU A 72 16.20 -24.93 13.85
N ASP A 73 15.99 -25.85 12.93
CA ASP A 73 15.32 -27.12 13.19
C ASP A 73 16.23 -28.01 14.04
N GLY A 74 15.93 -28.11 15.33
CA GLY A 74 16.48 -29.15 16.20
C GLY A 74 15.68 -30.44 16.03
N GLU A 75 16.36 -31.59 16.02
CA GLU A 75 15.71 -32.90 16.10
C GLU A 75 14.68 -32.91 17.23
N SER A 76 13.41 -33.08 16.87
CA SER A 76 12.32 -33.25 17.81
C SER A 76 12.47 -34.61 18.47
N ASP A 77 13.15 -34.66 19.61
CA ASP A 77 13.16 -35.87 20.42
C ASP A 77 11.82 -35.97 21.17
N GLY A 78 11.09 -37.04 20.87
CA GLY A 78 9.74 -37.24 21.32
C GLY A 78 9.64 -37.56 22.81
N VAL A 79 8.43 -37.29 23.33
CA VAL A 79 7.81 -37.83 24.54
C VAL A 79 8.16 -37.13 25.87
N THR A 80 7.29 -36.20 26.27
CA THR A 80 6.48 -36.44 27.49
C THR A 80 5.14 -35.71 27.40
N GLN A 81 4.12 -36.42 26.91
CA GLN A 81 2.75 -36.14 27.32
C GLN A 81 2.61 -36.50 28.80
N LEU A 82 1.88 -35.66 29.55
CA LEU A 82 0.97 -35.94 30.68
C LEU A 82 0.74 -34.64 31.49
N PRO A 83 -0.34 -34.50 32.26
CA PRO A 83 -1.76 -34.69 31.94
C PRO A 83 -2.58 -33.41 32.24
N LEU A 84 -3.77 -33.31 31.65
CA LEU A 84 -4.79 -32.34 32.03
C LEU A 84 -5.28 -32.65 33.45
N ALA A 85 -4.85 -31.86 34.44
CA ALA A 85 -5.31 -31.98 35.82
C ALA A 85 -6.70 -31.34 35.96
N ALA A 86 -7.64 -32.19 36.37
CA ALA A 86 -9.03 -31.86 36.68
C ALA A 86 -9.15 -30.84 37.82
N ILE A 87 -10.13 -29.94 37.70
CA ILE A 87 -10.65 -29.17 38.82
C ILE A 87 -11.70 -30.06 39.50
N PRO A 88 -11.58 -30.38 40.81
CA PRO A 88 -12.58 -31.16 41.52
C PRO A 88 -13.81 -30.32 41.88
N ALA A 89 -14.97 -30.92 41.66
CA ALA A 89 -16.24 -30.48 42.22
C ALA A 89 -16.57 -31.33 43.46
N GLU A 90 -16.76 -30.69 44.61
CA GLU A 90 -17.63 -31.13 45.72
C GLU A 90 -18.27 -29.85 46.28
N ALA A 91 -19.56 -29.57 46.15
CA ALA A 91 -20.76 -30.29 46.59
C ALA A 91 -21.07 -30.12 48.09
N ALA A 92 -21.96 -29.17 48.38
CA ALA A 92 -23.01 -29.26 49.41
C ALA A 92 -24.15 -28.36 48.90
N GLY A 93 -25.24 -28.90 48.34
CA GLY A 93 -26.38 -29.44 49.12
C GLY A 93 -27.11 -28.26 49.76
N THR A 94 -28.30 -27.82 49.34
CA THR A 94 -29.56 -28.56 49.49
C THR A 94 -30.67 -27.86 48.70
N ALA A 95 -31.50 -28.64 47.99
CA ALA A 95 -32.78 -28.24 47.40
C ALA A 95 -33.91 -28.22 48.49
N PRO A 96 -35.24 -28.13 48.23
CA PRO A 96 -35.96 -28.06 46.96
C PRO A 96 -37.30 -27.22 46.96
N GLU A 97 -38.04 -27.32 45.84
CA GLU A 97 -39.49 -27.15 45.60
C GLU A 97 -40.19 -25.82 45.99
N THR A 98 -40.92 -25.15 45.10
CA THR A 98 -42.22 -25.58 44.53
C THR A 98 -42.65 -24.54 43.47
N GLY A 99 -43.34 -24.96 42.41
CA GLY A 99 -43.97 -24.07 41.41
C GLY A 99 -45.11 -23.21 41.97
N PRO A 100 -45.84 -22.44 41.14
CA PRO A 100 -46.75 -23.09 40.19
C PRO A 100 -47.02 -22.36 38.86
N VAL A 101 -47.71 -23.12 38.02
CA VAL A 101 -48.36 -22.82 36.73
C VAL A 101 -49.71 -22.10 36.93
N LYS A 102 -50.13 -21.30 35.95
CA LYS A 102 -51.52 -21.03 35.44
C LYS A 102 -51.37 -20.01 34.28
N VAL A 103 -51.84 -20.12 33.03
CA VAL A 103 -52.96 -20.75 32.30
C VAL A 103 -54.37 -20.32 32.71
N ALA A 104 -55.02 -19.54 31.83
CA ALA A 104 -56.46 -19.55 31.45
C ALA A 104 -56.72 -18.34 30.51
N GLY A 105 -57.52 -18.35 29.42
CA GLY A 105 -58.42 -19.29 28.72
C GLY A 105 -58.74 -18.67 27.33
N GLN A 106 -59.05 -19.38 26.23
CA GLN A 106 -60.33 -20.01 25.82
C GLN A 106 -61.55 -19.06 25.98
N GLU A 107 -62.49 -18.80 25.03
CA GLU A 107 -62.96 -19.38 23.75
C GLU A 107 -63.82 -18.31 22.96
N GLN A 108 -63.82 -18.40 21.61
CA GLN A 108 -64.89 -18.25 20.56
C GLN A 108 -66.27 -17.53 20.80
N PRO A 109 -67.13 -17.29 19.77
CA PRO A 109 -67.08 -16.42 18.58
C PRO A 109 -68.32 -15.47 18.46
N GLY A 110 -68.37 -14.53 17.50
CA GLY A 110 -69.60 -13.78 17.20
C GLY A 110 -69.54 -12.84 16.00
N GLU A 111 -70.34 -13.17 14.98
CA GLU A 111 -71.06 -12.31 14.01
C GLU A 111 -70.30 -11.30 13.10
N GLU A 112 -70.13 -11.75 11.85
CA GLU A 112 -70.80 -11.22 10.64
C GLU A 112 -70.68 -9.73 10.28
N ALA A 113 -69.87 -9.43 9.24
CA ALA A 113 -70.23 -8.47 8.19
C ALA A 113 -69.35 -8.67 6.93
N ALA A 114 -70.01 -8.81 5.79
CA ALA A 114 -69.45 -9.11 4.48
C ALA A 114 -68.83 -7.89 3.77
N ALA A 115 -67.79 -8.11 2.94
CA ALA A 115 -67.55 -7.35 1.71
C ALA A 115 -66.57 -8.07 0.75
N ALA A 116 -66.86 -7.93 -0.55
CA ALA A 116 -66.37 -8.63 -1.74
C ALA A 116 -64.84 -8.68 -2.01
N PRO A 117 -64.35 -9.63 -2.86
CA PRO A 117 -62.95 -9.73 -3.24
C PRO A 117 -62.59 -8.79 -4.40
N ALA A 118 -61.45 -8.09 -4.29
CA ALA A 118 -60.82 -7.35 -5.38
C ALA A 118 -59.55 -8.09 -5.83
N ALA A 119 -59.32 -8.08 -7.15
CA ALA A 119 -58.29 -8.83 -7.87
C ALA A 119 -56.84 -8.59 -7.38
N PRO A 120 -55.92 -9.56 -7.57
CA PRO A 120 -54.55 -9.42 -7.09
C PRO A 120 -53.79 -8.37 -7.90
N ALA A 121 -53.31 -7.34 -7.20
CA ALA A 121 -52.38 -6.35 -7.74
C ALA A 121 -51.02 -7.01 -7.97
N VAL A 122 -50.51 -6.90 -9.19
CA VAL A 122 -49.15 -7.31 -9.55
C VAL A 122 -48.17 -6.36 -8.88
N VAL A 123 -47.49 -6.83 -7.84
CA VAL A 123 -46.39 -6.11 -7.19
C VAL A 123 -45.18 -6.21 -8.13
N VAL A 124 -44.90 -5.14 -8.86
CA VAL A 124 -43.62 -4.97 -9.56
C VAL A 124 -42.56 -4.65 -8.51
N PRO A 125 -41.50 -5.46 -8.35
CA PRO A 125 -40.41 -5.15 -7.44
C PRO A 125 -39.75 -3.81 -7.83
N PRO A 126 -39.40 -2.94 -6.87
CA PRO A 126 -38.65 -1.73 -7.17
C PRO A 126 -37.32 -2.09 -7.85
N LEU A 127 -37.00 -1.37 -8.92
CA LEU A 127 -35.73 -1.48 -9.62
C LEU A 127 -34.59 -1.33 -8.60
N PRO A 128 -33.54 -2.19 -8.64
CA PRO A 128 -32.43 -2.09 -7.71
C PRO A 128 -31.84 -0.68 -7.73
N PRO A 129 -31.38 -0.17 -6.57
CA PRO A 129 -30.75 1.15 -6.50
C PRO A 129 -29.60 1.20 -7.50
N VAL A 130 -29.56 2.28 -8.28
CA VAL A 130 -28.45 2.60 -9.18
C VAL A 130 -27.17 2.49 -8.34
N PRO A 131 -26.16 1.72 -8.78
CA PRO A 131 -24.91 1.61 -8.03
C PRO A 131 -24.33 3.02 -7.81
N PRO A 132 -23.68 3.27 -6.67
CA PRO A 132 -23.07 4.57 -6.39
C PRO A 132 -22.20 4.98 -7.58
N ALA A 133 -22.32 6.25 -7.98
CA ALA A 133 -21.55 6.83 -9.07
C ALA A 133 -20.08 6.41 -8.91
N ALA A 134 -19.53 5.76 -9.94
CA ALA A 134 -18.17 5.26 -9.91
C ALA A 134 -17.23 6.42 -9.55
N THR A 135 -16.61 6.35 -8.37
CA THR A 135 -15.62 7.34 -7.91
C THR A 135 -14.26 7.11 -8.56
N GLY A 136 -14.28 6.74 -9.83
CA GLY A 136 -13.12 6.54 -10.69
C GLY A 136 -13.18 7.49 -11.89
N PRO A 137 -12.12 7.52 -12.72
CA PRO A 137 -12.12 8.33 -13.93
C PRO A 137 -13.32 7.98 -14.82
N SER A 138 -13.99 9.00 -15.35
CA SER A 138 -15.03 8.78 -16.34
C SER A 138 -14.41 8.31 -17.66
N GLU A 139 -15.22 7.65 -18.49
CA GLU A 139 -14.79 7.28 -19.84
C GLU A 139 -14.40 8.52 -20.67
N GLU A 140 -15.05 9.67 -20.40
CA GLU A 140 -14.72 10.97 -20.98
C GLU A 140 -13.35 11.49 -20.51
N ASP A 141 -13.00 11.33 -19.22
CA ASP A 141 -11.69 11.71 -18.71
C ASP A 141 -10.59 10.87 -19.38
N LEU A 142 -10.78 9.54 -19.48
CA LEU A 142 -9.81 8.63 -20.09
C LEU A 142 -9.63 8.88 -21.59
N ALA A 143 -10.67 9.36 -22.28
CA ALA A 143 -10.59 9.70 -23.70
C ALA A 143 -9.64 10.89 -23.99
N LEU A 144 -9.32 11.71 -22.98
CA LEU A 144 -8.34 12.80 -23.11
C LEU A 144 -6.89 12.30 -23.00
N ILE A 145 -6.67 11.07 -22.55
CA ILE A 145 -5.34 10.44 -22.52
C ILE A 145 -5.13 9.73 -23.88
N PRO A 146 -4.07 10.08 -24.64
CA PRO A 146 -3.80 9.44 -25.92
C PRO A 146 -3.62 7.93 -25.77
N ALA A 147 -4.26 7.16 -26.65
CA ALA A 147 -4.00 5.72 -26.73
C ALA A 147 -2.54 5.47 -27.14
N PRO A 148 -1.88 4.43 -26.59
CA PRO A 148 -0.51 4.11 -26.93
C PRO A 148 -0.39 3.75 -28.41
N LYS A 149 0.74 4.16 -29.02
CA LYS A 149 1.06 3.83 -30.42
C LYS A 149 1.58 2.40 -30.51
N GLY A 150 0.68 1.42 -30.44
CA GLY A 150 1.02 -0.01 -30.51
C GLY A 150 0.93 -0.70 -29.15
N THR A 151 1.77 -1.72 -28.94
CA THR A 151 1.83 -2.41 -27.65
C THR A 151 2.68 -1.62 -26.65
N PRO A 152 2.52 -1.86 -25.33
CA PRO A 152 3.39 -1.27 -24.31
C PRO A 152 4.89 -1.49 -24.60
N GLU A 153 5.25 -2.69 -25.07
CA GLU A 153 6.62 -3.04 -25.44
C GLU A 153 7.11 -2.19 -26.61
N SER A 154 6.29 -1.95 -27.64
CA SER A 154 6.66 -1.09 -28.76
C SER A 154 6.89 0.37 -28.34
N VAL A 155 6.17 0.86 -27.34
CA VAL A 155 6.39 2.21 -26.79
C VAL A 155 7.73 2.28 -26.05
N VAL A 156 8.07 1.26 -25.28
CA VAL A 156 9.37 1.15 -24.60
C VAL A 156 10.53 1.02 -25.60
N GLU A 157 10.36 0.19 -26.63
CA GLU A 157 11.33 0.03 -27.71
C GLU A 157 11.55 1.34 -28.46
N ALA A 158 10.48 2.07 -28.79
CA ALA A 158 10.59 3.38 -29.43
C ALA A 158 11.35 4.41 -28.57
N ALA A 159 11.20 4.35 -27.25
CA ALA A 159 11.98 5.21 -26.34
C ALA A 159 13.47 4.83 -26.35
N ALA A 160 13.81 3.55 -26.39
CA ALA A 160 15.20 3.09 -26.50
C ALA A 160 15.82 3.46 -27.86
N ASP A 161 15.08 3.29 -28.96
CA ASP A 161 15.52 3.64 -30.32
C ASP A 161 15.76 5.14 -30.49
N ALA A 162 14.98 5.98 -29.80
CA ALA A 162 15.16 7.43 -29.79
C ALA A 162 16.43 7.87 -29.04
N HIS A 163 16.90 7.06 -28.09
CA HIS A 163 18.03 7.37 -27.21
C HIS A 163 19.06 6.22 -27.15
N PRO A 164 19.74 5.90 -28.27
CA PRO A 164 20.60 4.72 -28.37
C PRO A 164 21.88 4.79 -27.53
N ASP A 165 22.26 5.99 -27.06
CA ASP A 165 23.47 6.21 -26.25
C ASP A 165 23.16 6.34 -24.74
N ALA A 166 21.87 6.27 -24.35
CA ALA A 166 21.44 6.45 -22.97
C ALA A 166 21.41 5.11 -22.20
N GLU A 167 22.52 4.74 -21.56
CA GLU A 167 22.65 3.46 -20.84
C GLU A 167 21.51 3.19 -19.84
N GLY A 168 21.07 4.21 -19.08
CA GLY A 168 19.97 4.09 -18.13
C GLY A 168 18.64 3.69 -18.80
N VAL A 169 18.32 4.31 -19.95
CA VAL A 169 17.14 3.98 -20.75
C VAL A 169 17.26 2.57 -21.33
N LEU A 170 18.42 2.20 -21.88
CA LEU A 170 18.63 0.87 -22.46
C LEU A 170 18.48 -0.24 -21.42
N LEU A 171 18.99 -0.05 -20.20
CA LEU A 171 18.88 -1.01 -19.11
C LEU A 171 17.42 -1.21 -18.66
N LEU A 172 16.65 -0.13 -18.54
CA LEU A 172 15.22 -0.20 -18.21
C LEU A 172 14.43 -0.83 -19.36
N ALA A 173 14.74 -0.47 -20.60
CA ALA A 173 14.10 -1.01 -21.78
C ALA A 173 14.36 -2.52 -21.93
N ASP A 174 15.57 -3.03 -21.71
CA ASP A 174 15.86 -4.48 -21.76
C ASP A 174 15.08 -5.28 -20.71
N ARG A 175 14.90 -4.71 -19.52
CA ARG A 175 14.07 -5.32 -18.46
C ARG A 175 12.60 -5.41 -18.87
N LEU A 176 12.09 -4.37 -19.51
CA LEU A 176 10.70 -4.23 -19.94
C LEU A 176 10.40 -4.99 -21.25
N ALA A 177 11.38 -5.16 -22.13
CA ALA A 177 11.27 -5.87 -23.41
C ALA A 177 10.91 -7.36 -23.25
N LYS A 178 11.14 -7.94 -22.05
CA LYS A 178 10.78 -9.32 -21.71
C LYS A 178 9.27 -9.50 -21.49
N GLY A 179 8.50 -8.40 -21.51
CA GLY A 179 7.05 -8.36 -21.44
C GLY A 179 6.57 -7.43 -20.31
N VAL A 180 5.66 -6.52 -20.64
CA VAL A 180 5.10 -5.57 -19.68
C VAL A 180 3.99 -6.22 -18.85
N ASN A 181 4.21 -6.34 -17.54
CA ASN A 181 3.24 -6.90 -16.60
C ASN A 181 2.71 -5.84 -15.64
N PHE A 182 1.53 -5.29 -15.94
CA PHE A 182 0.86 -4.27 -15.13
C PHE A 182 0.41 -4.74 -13.73
N LYS A 183 0.50 -6.04 -13.41
CA LYS A 183 0.20 -6.54 -12.06
C LYS A 183 1.45 -6.58 -11.16
N SER A 184 2.64 -6.41 -11.75
CA SER A 184 3.91 -6.47 -11.03
C SER A 184 4.37 -5.09 -10.61
N GLY A 185 4.51 -4.85 -9.30
CA GLY A 185 5.00 -3.57 -8.78
C GLY A 185 6.39 -3.19 -9.29
N SER A 186 7.28 -4.17 -9.51
CA SER A 186 8.61 -3.90 -10.09
C SER A 186 8.53 -3.43 -11.55
N CYS A 187 7.58 -3.96 -12.33
CA CYS A 187 7.40 -3.54 -13.73
C CYS A 187 6.78 -2.14 -13.80
N LEU A 188 5.82 -1.82 -12.92
CA LEU A 188 5.28 -0.47 -12.80
C LEU A 188 6.37 0.53 -12.40
N LYS A 189 7.24 0.14 -11.46
CA LYS A 189 8.39 0.95 -11.06
C LYS A 189 9.34 1.20 -12.23
N ASP A 190 9.70 0.16 -13.00
CA ASP A 190 10.59 0.32 -14.16
C ASP A 190 10.01 1.25 -15.23
N LEU A 191 8.70 1.19 -15.49
CA LEU A 191 8.01 2.12 -16.40
C LEU A 191 8.03 3.56 -15.88
N SER A 192 7.78 3.75 -14.57
CA SER A 192 7.84 5.06 -13.93
C SER A 192 9.26 5.62 -13.98
N ASP A 193 10.27 4.82 -13.61
CA ASP A 193 11.68 5.20 -13.63
C ASP A 193 12.11 5.57 -15.06
N LEU A 194 11.66 4.83 -16.08
CA LEU A 194 11.94 5.12 -17.49
C LEU A 194 11.34 6.47 -17.92
N ALA A 195 10.09 6.75 -17.55
CA ALA A 195 9.46 8.04 -17.84
C ALA A 195 10.19 9.21 -17.17
N HIS A 196 10.63 9.03 -15.92
CA HIS A 196 11.41 10.05 -15.19
C HIS A 196 12.78 10.26 -15.83
N GLU A 197 13.48 9.20 -16.23
CA GLU A 197 14.79 9.30 -16.88
C GLU A 197 14.70 10.04 -18.23
N LEU A 198 13.70 9.70 -19.05
CA LEU A 198 13.42 10.39 -20.32
C LEU A 198 13.18 11.89 -20.09
N PHE A 199 12.34 12.25 -19.11
CA PHE A 199 12.01 13.65 -18.86
C PHE A 199 13.15 14.43 -18.20
N ILE A 200 13.72 13.90 -17.12
CA ILE A 200 14.65 14.63 -16.28
C ILE A 200 16.02 14.66 -16.95
N THR A 201 16.59 13.49 -17.27
CA THR A 201 17.96 13.39 -17.79
C THR A 201 18.02 13.75 -19.27
N LEU A 202 17.10 13.22 -20.08
CA LEU A 202 17.17 13.36 -21.54
C LEU A 202 16.36 14.53 -22.11
N LYS A 203 15.54 15.18 -21.28
CA LYS A 203 14.65 16.29 -21.67
C LYS A 203 13.65 15.89 -22.77
N ASP A 204 13.33 14.61 -22.87
CA ASP A 204 12.36 14.05 -23.80
C ASP A 204 10.98 13.99 -23.16
N ALA A 205 10.25 15.09 -23.22
CA ALA A 205 8.91 15.21 -22.66
C ALA A 205 7.88 14.33 -23.39
N ASP A 206 8.02 14.17 -24.71
CA ASP A 206 7.07 13.40 -25.52
C ASP A 206 7.24 11.90 -25.29
N GLY A 207 8.49 11.41 -25.28
CA GLY A 207 8.79 10.02 -24.93
C GLY A 207 8.40 9.70 -23.49
N ALA A 208 8.69 10.59 -22.55
CA ALA A 208 8.28 10.43 -21.15
C ALA A 208 6.77 10.30 -20.99
N LEU A 209 5.98 11.17 -21.64
CA LEU A 209 4.51 11.08 -21.61
C LEU A 209 4.00 9.80 -22.25
N ALA A 210 4.58 9.36 -23.37
CA ALA A 210 4.16 8.13 -24.03
C ALA A 210 4.35 6.90 -23.13
N VAL A 211 5.47 6.83 -22.39
CA VAL A 211 5.73 5.76 -21.43
C VAL A 211 4.84 5.91 -20.19
N ALA A 212 4.72 7.11 -19.62
CA ALA A 212 3.92 7.36 -18.42
C ALA A 212 2.43 7.05 -18.64
N ASP A 213 1.89 7.29 -19.84
CA ASP A 213 0.49 6.99 -20.16
C ASP A 213 0.14 5.51 -20.12
N LEU A 214 1.12 4.61 -20.27
CA LEU A 214 0.91 3.18 -20.01
C LEU A 214 0.50 2.91 -18.56
N LEU A 215 0.94 3.76 -17.63
CA LEU A 215 0.60 3.72 -16.21
C LEU A 215 -0.63 4.56 -15.87
N ASN A 216 -0.77 5.75 -16.47
CA ASN A 216 -1.81 6.72 -16.11
C ASN A 216 -3.24 6.21 -16.37
N VAL A 217 -3.41 5.25 -17.28
CA VAL A 217 -4.70 4.61 -17.57
C VAL A 217 -5.09 3.50 -16.59
N LEU A 218 -4.20 3.11 -15.68
CA LEU A 218 -4.46 2.04 -14.73
C LEU A 218 -5.36 2.52 -13.58
N PRO A 219 -6.43 1.78 -13.24
CA PRO A 219 -7.26 2.14 -12.11
C PRO A 219 -6.54 1.85 -10.79
N TYR A 220 -6.89 2.61 -9.74
CA TYR A 220 -6.44 2.26 -8.40
C TYR A 220 -7.06 0.93 -7.96
N ASP A 221 -6.21 0.00 -7.53
CA ASP A 221 -6.56 -1.39 -7.24
C ASP A 221 -6.57 -1.73 -5.74
N GLY A 222 -6.41 -0.72 -4.88
CA GLY A 222 -6.35 -0.88 -3.42
C GLY A 222 -4.98 -1.25 -2.87
N ASN A 223 -3.93 -1.35 -3.70
CA ASN A 223 -2.56 -1.61 -3.26
C ASN A 223 -1.69 -0.34 -3.30
N PRO A 224 -1.38 0.28 -2.15
CA PRO A 224 -0.58 1.51 -2.10
C PRO A 224 0.82 1.36 -2.69
N GLY A 225 1.44 0.17 -2.55
CA GLY A 225 2.79 -0.08 -3.05
C GLY A 225 2.86 -0.10 -4.58
N ARG A 226 1.83 -0.61 -5.25
CA ARG A 226 1.72 -0.52 -6.73
C ARG A 226 1.29 0.86 -7.18
N TRP A 227 0.39 1.48 -6.42
CA TRP A 227 -0.11 2.81 -6.73
C TRP A 227 1.00 3.87 -6.72
N ALA A 228 2.01 3.75 -5.85
CA ALA A 228 3.12 4.70 -5.78
C ALA A 228 3.78 4.98 -7.15
N SER A 229 3.98 3.96 -7.99
CA SER A 229 4.56 4.13 -9.34
C SER A 229 3.59 4.82 -10.31
N VAL A 230 2.30 4.51 -10.21
CA VAL A 230 1.24 5.16 -11.01
C VAL A 230 1.09 6.62 -10.58
N GLU A 231 1.13 6.89 -9.28
CA GLU A 231 1.05 8.20 -8.68
C GLU A 231 2.23 9.10 -9.10
N ALA A 232 3.46 8.58 -9.03
CA ALA A 232 4.64 9.29 -9.53
C ALA A 232 4.50 9.64 -11.03
N SER A 233 3.99 8.71 -11.83
CA SER A 233 3.78 8.91 -13.27
C SER A 233 2.67 9.93 -13.57
N LEU A 234 1.58 9.92 -12.81
CA LEU A 234 0.50 10.90 -12.91
C LEU A 234 0.98 12.29 -12.52
N ALA A 235 1.78 12.42 -11.46
CA ALA A 235 2.36 13.68 -11.03
C ALA A 235 3.31 14.26 -12.09
N LEU A 236 4.19 13.43 -12.64
CA LEU A 236 5.08 13.80 -13.75
C LEU A 236 4.28 14.25 -14.99
N SER A 237 3.27 13.46 -15.37
CA SER A 237 2.47 13.73 -16.59
C SER A 237 1.63 15.00 -16.47
N SER A 238 1.02 15.24 -15.31
CA SER A 238 0.34 16.51 -15.00
C SER A 238 1.28 17.70 -15.18
N TYR A 239 2.51 17.59 -14.65
CA TYR A 239 3.51 18.64 -14.77
C TYR A 239 3.88 18.90 -16.24
N ILE A 240 4.24 17.86 -17.01
CA ILE A 240 4.61 17.99 -18.43
C ILE A 240 3.47 18.62 -19.23
N CYS A 241 2.23 18.14 -19.05
CA CYS A 241 1.07 18.68 -19.75
C CYS A 241 0.84 20.16 -19.44
N ARG A 242 1.04 20.60 -18.19
CA ARG A 242 0.94 22.03 -17.81
C ARG A 242 2.02 22.87 -18.47
N GLN A 243 3.27 22.39 -18.52
CA GLN A 243 4.35 23.08 -19.25
C GLN A 243 4.06 23.19 -20.75
N ASN A 244 3.37 22.20 -21.32
CA ASN A 244 2.99 22.17 -22.73
C ASN A 244 1.66 22.87 -23.05
N GLY A 245 1.00 23.50 -22.06
CA GLY A 245 -0.29 24.17 -22.23
C GLY A 245 -1.48 23.23 -22.45
N GLN A 246 -1.35 21.94 -22.13
CA GLN A 246 -2.39 20.92 -22.20
C GLN A 246 -3.18 20.87 -20.87
N GLU A 247 -3.90 21.95 -20.57
CA GLU A 247 -4.57 22.14 -19.27
C GLU A 247 -5.61 21.06 -18.96
N GLU A 248 -6.49 20.73 -19.90
CA GLU A 248 -7.54 19.73 -19.73
C GLU A 248 -6.97 18.33 -19.40
N ARG A 249 -5.91 17.93 -20.12
CA ARG A 249 -5.24 16.64 -19.89
C ARG A 249 -4.52 16.61 -18.54
N ALA A 250 -3.91 17.73 -18.13
CA ALA A 250 -3.29 17.82 -16.81
C ALA A 250 -4.32 17.71 -15.68
N GLU A 251 -5.49 18.33 -15.83
CA GLU A 251 -6.59 18.22 -14.86
C GLU A 251 -7.10 16.78 -14.72
N VAL A 252 -7.14 16.02 -15.82
CA VAL A 252 -7.45 14.58 -15.80
C VAL A 252 -6.44 13.81 -14.95
N TYR A 253 -5.13 14.03 -15.15
CA TYR A 253 -4.11 13.36 -14.33
C TYR A 253 -4.21 13.76 -12.85
N GLU A 254 -4.44 15.03 -12.56
CA GLU A 254 -4.65 15.55 -11.20
C GLU A 254 -5.95 14.99 -10.58
N LYS A 255 -6.97 14.68 -11.38
CA LYS A 255 -8.18 13.99 -10.90
C LYS A 255 -7.89 12.51 -10.59
N LEU A 256 -7.16 11.84 -11.49
CA LEU A 256 -6.78 10.43 -11.38
C LEU A 256 -5.90 10.17 -10.15
N ILE A 257 -4.92 11.02 -9.88
CA ILE A 257 -3.99 10.85 -8.75
C ILE A 257 -4.75 10.85 -7.41
N ARG A 258 -5.86 11.59 -7.34
CA ARG A 258 -6.73 11.69 -6.16
C ARG A 258 -7.79 10.58 -6.08
N THR A 259 -7.76 9.57 -6.95
CA THR A 259 -8.73 8.45 -6.92
C THR A 259 -8.77 7.72 -5.57
N PRO A 260 -7.64 7.35 -4.93
CA PRO A 260 -7.66 6.69 -3.61
C PRO A 260 -8.34 7.55 -2.54
N GLU A 261 -8.23 8.86 -2.67
CA GLU A 261 -8.74 9.84 -1.72
C GLU A 261 -10.26 9.91 -1.69
N ASN A 262 -10.87 9.61 -2.84
CA ASN A 262 -12.30 9.70 -3.05
C ASN A 262 -13.00 8.34 -2.83
N GLN A 263 -12.28 7.29 -2.43
CA GLN A 263 -12.90 6.00 -2.12
C GLN A 263 -13.77 6.02 -0.86
N GLU A 264 -13.48 6.94 0.07
CA GLU A 264 -14.28 7.07 1.29
C GLU A 264 -15.62 7.76 0.98
N THR A 265 -16.70 6.99 1.11
CA THR A 265 -18.07 7.47 0.85
C THR A 265 -18.69 8.19 2.05
N ASP A 266 -18.18 7.97 3.26
CA ASP A 266 -18.68 8.65 4.46
C ASP A 266 -18.19 10.11 4.49
N PRO A 267 -19.10 11.12 4.48
CA PRO A 267 -18.70 12.52 4.40
C PRO A 267 -17.85 13.01 5.58
N PHE A 268 -18.06 12.44 6.78
CA PHE A 268 -17.30 12.83 7.96
C PHE A 268 -15.88 12.26 7.92
N LYS A 269 -15.74 10.97 7.60
CA LYS A 269 -14.43 10.32 7.42
C LYS A 269 -13.65 10.93 6.26
N ALA A 270 -14.30 11.19 5.13
CA ALA A 270 -13.69 11.86 3.99
C ALA A 270 -13.13 13.23 4.38
N ARG A 271 -13.89 14.02 5.16
CA ARG A 271 -13.43 15.32 5.66
C ARG A 271 -12.24 15.19 6.62
N MET A 272 -12.23 14.18 7.49
CA MET A 272 -11.10 13.94 8.40
C MET A 272 -9.86 13.50 7.64
N ALA A 273 -10.00 12.60 6.67
CA ALA A 273 -8.91 12.15 5.80
C ALA A 273 -8.32 13.32 4.99
N ALA A 274 -9.16 14.18 4.42
CA ALA A 274 -8.71 15.37 3.71
C ALA A 274 -7.89 16.32 4.62
N LYS A 275 -8.31 16.50 5.89
CA LYS A 275 -7.56 17.32 6.85
C LYS A 275 -6.23 16.70 7.25
N VAL A 276 -6.16 15.37 7.37
CA VAL A 276 -4.90 14.67 7.63
C VAL A 276 -3.94 14.87 6.44
N ARG A 277 -4.44 14.68 5.21
CA ARG A 277 -3.66 14.86 3.99
C ARG A 277 -3.16 16.29 3.81
N GLN A 278 -4.01 17.29 4.05
CA GLN A 278 -3.57 18.67 3.95
C GLN A 278 -2.41 18.98 4.91
N ARG A 279 -2.42 18.39 6.12
CA ARG A 279 -1.28 18.53 7.04
C ARG A 279 0.01 17.91 6.48
N SER A 280 -0.06 16.73 5.87
CA SER A 280 1.12 16.12 5.23
C SER A 280 1.59 16.93 4.01
N LEU A 281 0.68 17.56 3.26
CA LEU A 281 1.04 18.47 2.16
C LEU A 281 1.62 19.81 2.65
N ASN A 282 1.25 20.25 3.86
CA ASN A 282 1.74 21.47 4.48
C ASN A 282 3.17 21.32 5.06
N GLU A 283 3.56 20.09 5.39
CA GLU A 283 4.87 19.75 5.97
C GLU A 283 5.56 18.65 5.13
N PRO A 284 5.87 18.90 3.85
CA PRO A 284 6.52 17.90 3.00
C PRO A 284 7.94 17.64 3.45
N ASN A 285 8.40 16.40 3.28
CA ASN A 285 9.83 16.10 3.41
C ASN A 285 10.57 16.58 2.15
N LEU A 286 11.32 17.67 2.27
CA LEU A 286 12.12 18.24 1.18
C LEU A 286 13.60 17.87 1.28
N TYR A 287 14.00 16.97 2.17
CA TYR A 287 15.37 16.43 2.24
C TYR A 287 16.49 17.49 2.36
N ASP A 288 16.20 18.66 2.93
CA ASP A 288 17.17 19.76 3.06
C ASP A 288 18.44 19.32 3.78
N LYS A 289 18.29 18.54 4.85
CA LYS A 289 19.43 18.10 5.67
C LYS A 289 20.34 17.14 4.91
N GLU A 290 19.75 16.23 4.14
CA GLU A 290 20.46 15.23 3.35
C GLU A 290 21.20 15.88 2.19
N ILE A 291 20.55 16.81 1.49
CA ILE A 291 21.17 17.59 0.40
C ILE A 291 22.34 18.41 0.91
N PHE A 292 22.16 19.18 2.00
CA PHE A 292 23.27 19.96 2.59
C PHE A 292 24.41 19.06 3.05
N ARG A 293 24.11 17.91 3.67
CA ARG A 293 25.14 16.95 4.07
C ARG A 293 25.91 16.40 2.87
N SER A 294 25.25 16.09 1.76
CA SER A 294 25.93 15.62 0.55
C SER A 294 26.83 16.70 -0.06
N ILE A 295 26.37 17.97 -0.06
CA ILE A 295 27.16 19.14 -0.50
C ILE A 295 28.39 19.31 0.40
N ASP A 296 28.22 19.30 1.72
CA ASP A 296 29.31 19.46 2.69
C ASP A 296 30.37 18.35 2.54
N ASN A 297 29.94 17.14 2.16
CA ASN A 297 30.81 16.00 1.90
C ASN A 297 31.33 15.93 0.46
N SER A 298 30.98 16.88 -0.42
CA SER A 298 31.30 16.87 -1.86
C SER A 298 30.90 15.57 -2.57
N ASN A 299 29.80 14.95 -2.14
CA ASN A 299 29.26 13.74 -2.76
C ASN A 299 28.14 14.13 -3.73
N HIS A 300 28.53 14.41 -4.98
CA HIS A 300 27.61 14.88 -6.03
C HIS A 300 26.58 13.82 -6.44
N ASP A 301 26.95 12.54 -6.45
CA ASP A 301 26.01 11.46 -6.79
C ASP A 301 24.89 11.38 -5.75
N ALA A 302 25.25 11.38 -4.47
CA ALA A 302 24.26 11.38 -3.39
C ALA A 302 23.45 12.68 -3.36
N GLU A 303 24.06 13.83 -3.64
CA GLU A 303 23.33 15.10 -3.78
C GLU A 303 22.24 14.98 -4.85
N ARG A 304 22.59 14.45 -6.03
CA ARG A 304 21.66 14.26 -7.14
C ARG A 304 20.51 13.33 -6.77
N GLU A 305 20.79 12.22 -6.10
CA GLU A 305 19.75 11.28 -5.62
C GLU A 305 18.77 11.96 -4.65
N TRP A 306 19.25 12.73 -3.68
CA TRP A 306 18.36 13.45 -2.76
C TRP A 306 17.56 14.56 -3.44
N ARG A 307 18.13 15.24 -4.43
CA ARG A 307 17.42 16.24 -5.22
C ARG A 307 16.34 15.62 -6.10
N LEU A 308 16.55 14.42 -6.64
CA LEU A 308 15.51 13.66 -7.33
C LEU A 308 14.32 13.36 -6.41
N LEU A 309 14.58 12.88 -5.19
CA LEU A 309 13.52 12.62 -4.20
C LEU A 309 12.76 13.89 -3.79
N ARG A 310 13.48 15.02 -3.66
CA ARG A 310 12.85 16.33 -3.45
C ARG A 310 11.98 16.72 -4.64
N LEU A 311 12.47 16.56 -5.87
CA LEU A 311 11.73 16.89 -7.09
C LEU A 311 10.42 16.08 -7.15
N GLU A 312 10.48 14.77 -6.92
CA GLU A 312 9.29 13.91 -6.83
C GLU A 312 8.30 14.42 -5.78
N SER A 313 8.79 14.80 -4.59
CA SER A 313 7.94 15.37 -3.53
C SER A 313 7.27 16.68 -3.96
N LEU A 314 7.97 17.54 -4.70
CA LEU A 314 7.41 18.80 -5.21
C LEU A 314 6.38 18.56 -6.32
N LEU A 315 6.63 17.62 -7.23
CA LEU A 315 5.68 17.20 -8.27
C LEU A 315 4.41 16.61 -7.65
N PHE A 316 4.56 15.74 -6.65
CA PHE A 316 3.48 15.18 -5.87
C PHE A 316 2.64 16.30 -5.23
N LEU A 317 3.28 17.25 -4.54
CA LEU A 317 2.58 18.38 -3.93
C LEU A 317 1.75 19.14 -4.95
N ARG A 318 2.32 19.42 -6.12
CA ARG A 318 1.64 20.16 -7.20
C ARG A 318 0.41 19.40 -7.70
N ALA A 319 0.56 18.11 -8.01
CA ALA A 319 -0.51 17.28 -8.55
C ALA A 319 -1.68 17.10 -7.56
N HIS A 320 -1.39 17.10 -6.26
CA HIS A 320 -2.36 16.98 -5.18
C HIS A 320 -3.04 18.30 -4.78
N GLY A 321 -2.87 19.38 -5.57
CA GLY A 321 -3.53 20.67 -5.33
C GLY A 321 -2.71 21.65 -4.50
N GLY A 322 -1.47 21.30 -4.16
CA GLY A 322 -0.51 22.16 -3.51
C GLY A 322 -0.57 22.15 -1.99
N SER A 323 0.23 23.03 -1.42
CA SER A 323 0.39 23.24 0.01
C SER A 323 -0.22 24.58 0.41
N GLU A 324 -0.81 24.67 1.60
CA GLU A 324 -1.24 25.97 2.14
C GLU A 324 -0.06 26.82 2.61
N THR A 325 1.10 26.20 2.83
CA THR A 325 2.33 26.88 3.30
C THR A 325 3.25 27.29 2.15
N ILE A 326 3.13 26.65 0.98
CA ILE A 326 3.91 26.95 -0.23
C ILE A 326 2.94 27.36 -1.34
N GLY A 327 2.90 28.65 -1.66
CA GLY A 327 2.06 29.15 -2.75
C GLY A 327 2.43 28.57 -4.12
N ALA A 328 1.44 28.44 -5.02
CA ALA A 328 1.60 27.79 -6.32
C ALA A 328 2.78 28.34 -7.16
N GLY A 329 2.95 29.67 -7.21
CA GLY A 329 4.08 30.27 -7.95
C GLY A 329 5.45 29.96 -7.34
N GLU A 330 5.55 29.83 -6.02
CA GLU A 330 6.78 29.42 -5.36
C GLU A 330 7.05 27.93 -5.56
N LEU A 331 6.01 27.09 -5.55
CA LEU A 331 6.11 25.67 -5.84
C LEU A 331 6.65 25.44 -7.25
N GLU A 332 6.10 26.12 -8.25
CA GLU A 332 6.54 26.05 -9.65
C GLU A 332 8.00 26.49 -9.81
N ARG A 333 8.39 27.58 -9.13
CA ARG A 333 9.78 28.06 -9.12
C ARG A 333 10.72 27.02 -8.50
N ARG A 334 10.32 26.36 -7.40
CA ARG A 334 11.13 25.30 -6.76
C ARG A 334 11.29 24.09 -7.66
N ILE A 335 10.22 23.63 -8.32
CA ILE A 335 10.29 22.52 -9.28
C ILE A 335 11.26 22.85 -10.40
N SER A 336 11.16 24.05 -10.97
CA SER A 336 12.04 24.51 -12.05
C SER A 336 13.51 24.52 -11.62
N ASN A 337 13.81 25.07 -10.44
CA ASN A 337 15.18 25.11 -9.91
C ASN A 337 15.74 23.71 -9.63
N GLU A 338 14.95 22.79 -9.08
CA GLU A 338 15.41 21.43 -8.82
C GLU A 338 15.62 20.64 -10.11
N LEU A 339 14.77 20.84 -11.12
CA LEU A 339 15.00 20.28 -12.46
C LEU A 339 16.32 20.77 -13.05
N GLU A 340 16.60 22.07 -12.97
CA GLU A 340 17.88 22.62 -13.42
C GLU A 340 19.07 22.03 -12.63
N ALA A 341 18.94 21.92 -11.31
CA ALA A 341 20.01 21.40 -10.45
C ALA A 341 20.32 19.91 -10.69
N VAL A 342 19.31 19.09 -10.98
CA VAL A 342 19.49 17.65 -11.24
C VAL A 342 20.05 17.38 -12.65
N ARG A 343 19.87 18.33 -13.58
CA ARG A 343 20.34 18.28 -14.97
C ARG A 343 21.75 18.86 -15.19
N ALA A 344 22.27 19.60 -14.21
CA ALA A 344 23.58 20.24 -14.25
C ALA A 344 24.70 19.24 -13.96
#